data_AF-K2A1I7-F1
#
_entry.id   AF-K2A1I7-F1
#
_cell.length_a   1.000
_cell.length_b   1.000
_cell.length_c   1.000
_cell.angle_alpha   90.00
_cell.angle_beta   90.00
_cell.angle_gamma   90.00
#
_symmetry.space_group_name_H-M   'P 1'
#
loop_
_entity.id
_entity.type
_entity.pdbx_description
1 polymer ?
#
loop_
_entity_poly.entity_id
_entity_poly.type
_entity_poly.pdbx_seq_one_letter_code
_entity_poly.pdbx_strand_id
1 'polypeptide(L)'
;GTVEKITSGGCCGFPVLSPDKKFLCFVRTLPGVIVEMPCGEVEVTNLYATDLSTSGRPYLILRGSRTLAGEASKVNVGIMGPQFSLNGSKIFFMCAYAATSNAVKSIDLKSRVVKFLTDGNSLRLIYSGNYSGHFISARHKYDGQDGARDVYCSMSPDGEEVREVSAEFEDVEKEFFNSK
;
A
#
# COMPACT_ATOMS: atom_id res chain seq x y z
N GLY A 1 19.54 19.86 -11.79
CA GLY A 1 18.19 19.70 -11.22
C GLY A 1 18.28 19.97 -9.74
N THR A 2 17.47 20.87 -9.21
CA THR A 2 17.50 21.26 -7.80
C THR A 2 16.72 20.22 -6.99
N VAL A 3 17.34 19.64 -5.96
CA VAL A 3 16.66 18.73 -5.03
C VAL A 3 15.97 19.59 -3.98
N GLU A 4 14.63 19.62 -4.00
CA GLU A 4 13.84 20.32 -2.98
C GLU A 4 13.43 19.34 -1.88
N LYS A 5 13.80 19.67 -0.64
CA LYS A 5 13.49 18.86 0.54
C LYS A 5 12.08 19.16 1.02
N ILE A 6 11.16 18.23 0.79
CA ILE A 6 9.72 18.41 1.12
C ILE A 6 9.40 18.07 2.59
N THR A 7 10.25 17.30 3.29
CA THR A 7 10.09 16.99 4.72
C THR A 7 11.42 17.05 5.48
N SER A 8 11.41 17.49 6.75
CA SER A 8 12.64 17.82 7.49
C SER A 8 12.99 16.91 8.68
N GLY A 9 12.24 15.83 8.97
CA GLY A 9 12.28 15.18 10.29
C GLY A 9 12.62 13.68 10.38
N GLY A 10 13.10 13.00 9.33
CA GLY A 10 13.44 11.56 9.36
C GLY A 10 12.26 10.58 9.56
N CYS A 11 11.13 11.07 10.06
CA CYS A 11 9.90 10.33 10.32
C CYS A 11 8.97 10.27 9.09
N CYS A 12 9.44 10.69 7.92
CA CYS A 12 8.67 10.67 6.67
C CYS A 12 9.32 9.71 5.70
N GLY A 13 8.54 8.80 5.12
CA GLY A 13 9.02 7.76 4.23
C GLY A 13 8.03 7.47 3.10
N PHE A 14 8.46 6.59 2.20
CA PHE A 14 7.69 6.13 1.04
C PHE A 14 7.09 7.26 0.18
N PRO A 15 7.89 8.22 -0.31
CA PRO A 15 7.40 9.25 -1.22
C PRO A 15 6.97 8.62 -2.55
N VAL A 16 5.77 8.96 -3.03
CA VAL A 16 5.25 8.51 -4.33
C VAL A 16 4.54 9.67 -5.05
N LEU A 17 4.87 9.86 -6.32
CA LEU A 17 4.19 10.84 -7.18
C LEU A 17 2.89 10.24 -7.74
N SER A 18 1.87 11.07 -7.91
CA SER A 18 0.72 10.73 -8.75
C SER A 18 1.16 10.54 -10.20
N PRO A 19 0.39 9.80 -11.03
CA PRO A 19 0.75 9.57 -12.43
C PRO A 19 0.93 10.86 -13.25
N ASP A 20 0.14 11.89 -12.95
CA ASP A 20 0.24 13.22 -13.56
C ASP A 20 1.31 14.13 -12.93
N LYS A 21 2.01 13.64 -11.90
CA LYS A 21 3.06 14.33 -11.14
C LYS A 21 2.61 15.61 -10.45
N LYS A 22 1.30 15.83 -10.28
CA LYS A 22 0.77 17.00 -9.56
C LYS A 22 0.69 16.81 -8.06
N PHE A 23 0.65 15.57 -7.59
CA PHE A 23 0.58 15.25 -6.18
C PHE A 23 1.76 14.39 -5.75
N LEU A 24 2.25 14.64 -4.54
CA LEU A 24 3.16 13.74 -3.84
C LEU A 24 2.43 13.20 -2.61
N CYS A 25 2.42 11.88 -2.46
CA CYS A 25 1.97 11.21 -1.25
C CYS A 25 3.18 10.68 -0.48
N PHE A 26 3.09 10.66 0.84
CA PHE A 26 4.11 10.09 1.72
C PHE A 26 3.50 9.64 3.04
N VAL A 27 4.23 8.78 3.74
CA VAL A 27 3.86 8.27 5.06
C VAL A 27 4.64 9.05 6.11
N ARG A 28 3.96 9.42 7.20
CA ARG A 28 4.60 10.01 8.38
C ARG A 28 4.39 9.11 9.60
N THR A 29 5.48 8.64 10.19
CA THR A 29 5.52 7.93 11.46
C THR A 29 5.27 8.87 12.63
N LEU A 30 4.61 8.37 13.67
CA LEU A 30 4.44 9.02 14.96
C LEU A 30 5.27 8.25 16.01
N PRO A 31 6.54 8.63 16.21
CA PRO A 31 7.43 7.93 17.13
C PRO A 31 6.82 7.81 18.53
N GLY A 32 6.91 6.61 19.11
CA GLY A 32 6.41 6.33 20.46
C GLY A 32 4.89 6.17 20.57
N VAL A 33 4.14 6.28 19.47
CA VAL A 33 2.71 5.92 19.44
C VAL A 33 2.61 4.50 18.88
N ILE A 34 2.42 3.52 19.77
CA ILE A 34 2.45 2.08 19.45
C ILE A 34 1.06 1.48 19.63
N VAL A 35 0.71 0.53 18.76
CA VAL A 35 -0.50 -0.30 18.89
C VAL A 35 -0.09 -1.76 18.80
N GLU A 36 -0.57 -2.57 19.75
CA GLU A 36 -0.45 -4.03 19.67
C GLU A 36 -1.37 -4.58 18.58
N MET A 37 -0.78 -5.23 17.59
CA MET A 37 -1.47 -5.89 16.48
C MET A 37 -1.16 -7.40 16.53
N PRO A 38 -1.89 -8.25 15.78
CA PRO A 38 -1.56 -9.68 15.73
C PRO A 38 -0.15 -10.01 15.21
N CYS A 39 0.52 -9.06 14.55
CA CYS A 39 1.92 -9.13 14.12
C CYS A 39 2.91 -8.53 15.15
N GLY A 40 2.45 -8.22 16.36
CA GLY A 40 3.22 -7.57 17.43
C GLY A 40 3.00 -6.06 17.53
N GLU A 41 3.88 -5.39 18.26
CA GLU A 41 3.87 -3.94 18.45
C GLU A 41 4.18 -3.20 17.14
N VAL A 42 3.31 -2.26 16.74
CA VAL A 42 3.47 -1.49 15.51
C VAL A 42 3.40 0.01 15.79
N GLU A 43 4.40 0.75 15.33
CA GLU A 43 4.36 2.22 15.35
C GLU A 43 3.27 2.74 14.41
N VAL A 44 2.55 3.74 14.90
CA VAL A 44 1.49 4.38 14.15
C VAL A 44 2.06 5.28 13.08
N THR A 45 1.50 5.19 11.88
CA THR A 45 1.79 6.09 10.78
C THR A 45 0.51 6.74 10.24
N ASN A 46 0.65 7.88 9.58
CA ASN A 46 -0.42 8.58 8.88
C ASN A 46 -0.04 8.75 7.41
N LEU A 47 -1.03 8.78 6.53
CA LEU A 47 -0.86 9.08 5.11
C LEU A 47 -1.09 10.57 4.86
N TYR A 48 -0.14 11.23 4.21
CA TYR A 48 -0.22 12.63 3.82
C TYR A 48 -0.08 12.77 2.31
N ALA A 49 -0.64 13.85 1.77
CA ALA A 49 -0.37 14.28 0.41
C ALA A 49 -0.04 15.76 0.36
N THR A 50 0.59 16.19 -0.72
CA THR A 50 0.81 17.59 -1.03
C THR A 50 0.53 17.83 -2.51
N ASP A 51 -0.08 18.98 -2.81
CA ASP A 51 -0.28 19.46 -4.17
C ASP A 51 0.95 20.27 -4.60
N LEU A 52 1.67 19.75 -5.57
CA LEU A 52 2.92 20.30 -6.11
C LEU A 52 2.68 21.47 -7.07
N SER A 53 1.44 21.69 -7.52
CA SER A 53 1.08 22.85 -8.33
C SER A 53 0.80 24.11 -7.50
N THR A 54 0.67 23.96 -6.18
CA THR A 54 0.38 25.06 -5.25
C THR A 54 1.52 25.26 -4.24
N SER A 55 1.20 25.63 -3.00
CA SER A 55 2.16 25.93 -1.93
C SER A 55 3.03 24.75 -1.45
N GLY A 56 2.76 23.52 -1.93
CA GLY A 56 3.47 22.34 -1.46
C GLY A 56 3.20 21.97 0.01
N ARG A 57 2.21 22.60 0.67
CA ARG A 57 1.84 22.29 2.06
C ARG A 57 1.19 20.91 2.18
N PRO A 58 1.73 20.00 3.02
CA PRO A 58 1.11 18.70 3.23
C PRO A 58 -0.23 18.77 3.97
N TYR A 59 -1.17 17.93 3.55
CA TYR A 59 -2.47 17.72 4.20
C TYR A 59 -2.71 16.24 4.48
N LEU A 60 -3.47 15.95 5.54
CA LEU A 60 -3.75 14.59 5.99
C LEU A 60 -4.72 13.90 5.03
N ILE A 61 -4.35 12.72 4.54
CA ILE A 61 -5.20 11.85 3.74
C ILE A 61 -5.90 10.82 4.62
N LEU A 62 -5.12 10.09 5.41
CA LEU A 62 -5.61 9.04 6.29
C LEU A 62 -4.88 9.12 7.63
N ARG A 63 -5.67 9.29 8.70
CA ARG A 63 -5.18 9.13 10.06
C ARG A 63 -5.04 7.63 10.33
N GLY A 64 -3.87 7.19 10.78
CA GLY A 64 -3.75 5.81 11.27
C GLY A 64 -4.68 5.56 12.45
N SER A 65 -4.97 4.31 12.77
CA SER A 65 -5.66 3.99 14.01
C SER A 65 -4.73 4.21 15.21
N ARG A 66 -5.30 4.38 16.41
CA ARG A 66 -4.54 4.52 17.67
C ARG A 66 -4.77 3.35 18.62
N THR A 67 -5.66 2.45 18.25
CA THR A 67 -6.04 1.26 19.00
C THR A 67 -6.50 0.19 18.00
N LEU A 68 -6.41 -1.08 18.40
CA LEU A 68 -7.07 -2.19 17.73
C LEU A 68 -8.52 -2.28 18.25
N ALA A 69 -9.42 -1.46 17.70
CA ALA A 69 -10.84 -1.49 18.03
C ALA A 69 -11.60 -2.37 17.02
N GLY A 70 -11.89 -3.62 17.39
CA GLY A 70 -12.63 -4.55 16.54
C GLY A 70 -11.74 -5.36 15.59
N GLU A 71 -12.25 -5.61 14.38
CA GLU A 71 -11.54 -6.43 13.37
C GLU A 71 -10.29 -5.71 12.84
N ALA A 72 -9.16 -6.43 12.78
CA ALA A 72 -7.91 -5.90 12.24
C ALA A 72 -8.03 -5.38 10.79
N SER A 73 -8.96 -5.94 10.00
CA SER A 73 -9.25 -5.50 8.63
C SER A 73 -9.75 -4.04 8.55
N LYS A 74 -10.32 -3.52 9.65
CA LYS A 74 -10.83 -2.14 9.77
C LYS A 74 -9.81 -1.16 10.33
N VAL A 75 -8.69 -1.65 10.84
CA VAL A 75 -7.65 -0.86 11.53
C VAL A 75 -6.52 -0.48 10.56
N ASN A 76 -6.01 0.75 10.65
CA ASN A 76 -4.97 1.27 9.76
C ASN A 76 -3.73 1.66 10.57
N VAL A 77 -2.90 0.70 10.96
CA VAL A 77 -1.66 0.93 11.73
C VAL A 77 -0.47 0.47 10.90
N GLY A 78 0.66 1.20 10.98
CA GLY A 78 1.83 0.88 10.16
C GLY A 78 1.55 0.99 8.65
N ILE A 79 0.76 1.99 8.23
CA ILE A 79 0.56 2.32 6.81
C ILE A 79 1.93 2.48 6.14
N MET A 80 2.14 1.81 5.01
CA MET A 80 3.39 1.82 4.24
C MET A 80 3.14 1.60 2.75
N GLY A 81 4.16 1.89 1.94
CA GLY A 81 4.17 1.61 0.49
C GLY A 81 2.98 2.14 -0.31
N PRO A 82 2.55 3.41 -0.14
CA PRO A 82 1.44 3.94 -0.92
C PRO A 82 1.74 3.97 -2.42
N GLN A 83 0.73 3.74 -3.25
CA GLN A 83 0.77 3.89 -4.70
C GLN A 83 -0.54 4.46 -5.24
N PHE A 84 -0.48 5.38 -6.18
CA PHE A 84 -1.68 5.98 -6.78
C PHE A 84 -2.28 5.06 -7.84
N SER A 85 -3.61 5.00 -7.90
CA SER A 85 -4.29 4.45 -9.08
C SER A 85 -3.92 5.22 -10.36
N LEU A 86 -4.07 4.60 -11.53
CA LEU A 86 -3.84 5.19 -12.86
C LEU A 86 -4.38 6.62 -13.04
N ASN A 87 -5.61 6.86 -12.58
CA ASN A 87 -6.30 8.16 -12.71
C ASN A 87 -6.11 9.07 -11.48
N GLY A 88 -5.25 8.68 -10.54
CA GLY A 88 -5.00 9.41 -9.30
C GLY A 88 -6.17 9.47 -8.30
N SER A 89 -7.29 8.78 -8.55
CA SER A 89 -8.49 8.86 -7.68
C SER A 89 -8.39 8.07 -6.38
N LYS A 90 -7.54 7.03 -6.34
CA LYS A 90 -7.31 6.18 -5.17
C LYS A 90 -5.83 6.12 -4.81
N ILE A 91 -5.55 5.85 -3.54
CA ILE A 91 -4.23 5.43 -3.07
C ILE A 91 -4.35 4.03 -2.49
N PHE A 92 -3.60 3.10 -3.04
CA PHE A 92 -3.39 1.75 -2.51
C PHE A 92 -2.24 1.79 -1.51
N PHE A 93 -2.31 1.02 -0.43
CA PHE A 93 -1.27 0.95 0.58
C PHE A 93 -1.30 -0.38 1.32
N MET A 94 -0.23 -0.69 2.05
CA MET A 94 -0.20 -1.81 2.99
C MET A 94 -0.25 -1.31 4.43
N CYS A 95 -0.78 -2.12 5.34
CA CYS A 95 -0.71 -1.87 6.78
C CYS A 95 -0.71 -3.17 7.59
N ALA A 96 -0.38 -3.09 8.88
CA ALA A 96 -0.40 -4.22 9.79
C ALA A 96 -1.80 -4.88 9.84
N TYR A 97 -1.83 -6.22 9.94
CA TYR A 97 -3.08 -6.97 9.90
C TYR A 97 -3.06 -8.27 10.72
N ALA A 98 -2.31 -9.28 10.28
CA ALA A 98 -2.26 -10.61 10.88
C ALA A 98 -0.81 -11.07 11.10
N ALA A 99 -0.62 -12.15 11.85
CA ALA A 99 0.71 -12.64 12.21
C ALA A 99 1.60 -12.97 11.00
N THR A 100 1.02 -13.50 9.92
CA THR A 100 1.74 -13.96 8.72
C THR A 100 1.51 -13.06 7.50
N SER A 101 0.67 -12.02 7.62
CA SER A 101 0.29 -11.20 6.48
C SER A 101 -0.03 -9.75 6.86
N ASN A 102 0.37 -8.81 6.00
CA ASN A 102 -0.17 -7.46 6.02
C ASN A 102 -1.55 -7.40 5.34
N ALA A 103 -2.23 -6.27 5.48
CA ALA A 103 -3.43 -5.94 4.70
C ALA A 103 -3.04 -5.03 3.54
N VAL A 104 -3.53 -5.34 2.35
CA VAL A 104 -3.58 -4.42 1.22
C VAL A 104 -4.92 -3.70 1.23
N LYS A 105 -4.89 -2.38 1.20
CA LYS A 105 -6.08 -1.53 1.24
C LYS A 105 -6.02 -0.45 0.17
N SER A 106 -7.17 0.16 -0.09
CA SER A 106 -7.24 1.42 -0.85
C SER A 106 -8.02 2.47 -0.10
N ILE A 107 -7.70 3.73 -0.35
CA ILE A 107 -8.53 4.88 0.02
C ILE A 107 -8.95 5.64 -1.23
N ASP A 108 -10.25 5.87 -1.37
CA ASP A 108 -10.79 6.77 -2.38
C ASP A 108 -10.62 8.23 -1.94
N LEU A 109 -9.97 9.05 -2.75
CA LEU A 109 -9.58 10.40 -2.34
C LEU A 109 -10.74 11.38 -2.31
N LYS A 110 -11.84 11.09 -3.01
CA LYS A 110 -13.04 11.94 -3.04
C LYS A 110 -13.93 11.67 -1.83
N SER A 111 -14.29 10.41 -1.62
CA SER A 111 -15.20 9.95 -0.57
C SER A 111 -14.50 9.73 0.78
N ARG A 112 -13.17 9.62 0.79
CA ARG A 112 -12.36 9.26 1.95
C ARG A 112 -12.64 7.86 2.51
N VAL A 113 -13.31 7.01 1.74
CA VAL A 113 -13.63 5.63 2.16
C VAL A 113 -12.39 4.75 2.00
N VAL A 114 -12.05 4.02 3.06
CA VAL A 114 -11.01 2.98 3.06
C VAL A 114 -11.66 1.63 2.82
N LYS A 115 -11.12 0.84 1.88
CA LYS A 115 -11.57 -0.52 1.58
C LYS A 115 -10.41 -1.49 1.82
N PHE A 116 -10.67 -2.55 2.60
CA PHE A 116 -9.80 -3.73 2.66
C PHE A 116 -9.93 -4.49 1.34
N LEU A 117 -8.80 -4.83 0.72
CA LEU A 117 -8.79 -5.52 -0.58
C LEU A 117 -8.43 -6.99 -0.41
N THR A 118 -7.29 -7.27 0.22
CA THR A 118 -6.80 -8.62 0.46
C THR A 118 -5.80 -8.61 1.62
N ASP A 119 -5.56 -9.77 2.22
CA ASP A 119 -4.30 -10.04 2.91
C ASP A 119 -3.18 -10.21 1.87
N GLY A 120 -1.99 -9.68 2.17
CA GLY A 120 -0.86 -9.70 1.25
C GLY A 120 0.36 -8.99 1.81
N ASN A 121 1.54 -9.47 1.42
CA ASN A 121 2.86 -9.05 1.90
C ASN A 121 3.65 -8.21 0.88
N SER A 122 3.05 -7.91 -0.26
CA SER A 122 3.57 -6.91 -1.19
C SER A 122 2.44 -6.18 -1.91
N LEU A 123 2.79 -5.04 -2.51
CA LEU A 123 1.88 -4.24 -3.32
C LEU A 123 2.67 -3.63 -4.47
N ARG A 124 2.31 -3.94 -5.71
CA ARG A 124 2.84 -3.28 -6.91
C ARG A 124 1.73 -3.11 -7.94
N LEU A 125 1.30 -1.86 -8.19
CA LEU A 125 0.31 -1.56 -9.22
C LEU A 125 0.91 -1.74 -10.62
N ILE A 126 0.09 -2.24 -11.53
CA ILE A 126 0.40 -2.39 -12.94
C ILE A 126 -0.15 -1.17 -13.67
N TYR A 127 0.73 -0.37 -14.29
CA TYR A 127 0.32 0.90 -14.91
C TYR A 127 0.07 0.79 -16.43
N SER A 128 0.45 -0.30 -17.08
CA SER A 128 0.39 -0.48 -18.53
C SER A 128 -0.03 -1.90 -18.92
N GLY A 129 -0.39 -2.08 -20.20
CA GLY A 129 -0.80 -3.38 -20.75
C GLY A 129 -2.20 -3.83 -20.33
N ASN A 130 -2.53 -5.08 -20.61
CA ASN A 130 -3.88 -5.64 -20.44
C ASN A 130 -4.33 -5.73 -18.97
N TYR A 131 -3.38 -5.72 -18.03
CA TYR A 131 -3.63 -5.75 -16.60
C TYR A 131 -3.50 -4.36 -15.96
N SER A 132 -3.49 -3.28 -16.74
CA SER A 132 -3.44 -1.92 -16.21
C SER A 132 -4.54 -1.70 -15.15
N GLY A 133 -4.15 -1.18 -13.98
CA GLY A 133 -5.02 -0.96 -12.82
C GLY A 133 -5.10 -2.13 -11.84
N HIS A 134 -4.65 -3.33 -12.24
CA HIS A 134 -4.47 -4.47 -11.33
C HIS A 134 -3.23 -4.26 -10.46
N PHE A 135 -3.06 -5.10 -9.44
CA PHE A 135 -1.83 -5.13 -8.65
C PHE A 135 -1.31 -6.54 -8.44
N ILE A 136 -0.01 -6.63 -8.20
CA ILE A 136 0.64 -7.85 -7.72
C ILE A 136 0.75 -7.79 -6.20
N SER A 137 0.44 -8.92 -5.55
CA SER A 137 0.66 -9.11 -4.12
C SER A 137 1.26 -10.48 -3.82
N ALA A 138 2.30 -10.53 -2.99
CA ALA A 138 2.80 -11.76 -2.40
C ALA A 138 1.80 -12.23 -1.34
N ARG A 139 1.35 -13.47 -1.42
CA ARG A 139 0.37 -14.02 -0.47
C ARG A 139 0.93 -15.28 0.17
N HIS A 140 0.70 -15.39 1.48
CA HIS A 140 0.98 -16.59 2.25
C HIS A 140 -0.21 -17.52 2.14
N LYS A 141 -0.08 -18.63 1.42
CA LYS A 141 -1.15 -19.57 1.13
C LYS A 141 -0.91 -20.92 1.80
N TYR A 142 -2.00 -21.59 2.15
CA TYR A 142 -1.99 -22.96 2.64
C TYR A 142 -2.63 -23.88 1.61
N ASP A 143 -1.93 -24.92 1.20
CA ASP A 143 -2.42 -25.95 0.26
C ASP A 143 -2.79 -27.26 0.97
N GLY A 144 -3.31 -27.14 2.19
CA GLY A 144 -3.75 -28.27 2.98
C GLY A 144 -2.58 -29.13 3.46
N GLN A 145 -2.25 -30.18 2.70
CA GLN A 145 -1.25 -31.19 3.12
C GLN A 145 0.20 -30.75 2.88
N ASP A 146 0.46 -29.88 1.91
CA ASP A 146 1.83 -29.51 1.50
C ASP A 146 2.41 -28.31 2.27
N GLY A 147 1.64 -27.77 3.22
CA GLY A 147 2.06 -26.75 4.16
C GLY A 147 1.72 -25.34 3.71
N ALA A 148 2.60 -24.40 4.04
CA ALA A 148 2.43 -23.00 3.68
C ALA A 148 3.45 -22.60 2.62
N ARG A 149 3.02 -21.80 1.65
CA ARG A 149 3.87 -21.28 0.57
C ARG A 149 3.59 -19.81 0.30
N ASP A 150 4.64 -19.08 -0.07
CA ASP A 150 4.52 -17.71 -0.52
C ASP A 150 4.49 -17.68 -2.05
N VAL A 151 3.49 -16.99 -2.61
CA VAL A 151 3.30 -16.90 -4.06
C VAL A 151 2.84 -15.50 -4.45
N TYR A 152 3.38 -14.96 -5.53
CA TYR A 152 2.90 -13.73 -6.12
C TYR A 152 1.62 -14.01 -6.92
N CYS A 153 0.58 -13.25 -6.60
CA CYS A 153 -0.72 -13.34 -7.25
C CYS A 153 -1.02 -12.03 -7.99
N SER A 154 -1.68 -12.15 -9.14
CA SER A 154 -2.31 -11.02 -9.81
C SER A 154 -3.69 -10.79 -9.21
N MET A 155 -3.97 -9.54 -8.83
CA MET A 155 -5.16 -9.14 -8.10
C MET A 155 -5.92 -8.08 -8.90
N SER A 156 -7.24 -8.21 -8.95
CA SER A 156 -8.13 -7.19 -9.52
C SER A 156 -8.03 -5.88 -8.73
N PRO A 157 -8.42 -4.73 -9.32
CA PRO A 157 -8.45 -3.45 -8.60
C PRO A 157 -9.30 -3.46 -7.32
N ASP A 158 -10.22 -4.41 -7.20
CA ASP A 158 -11.12 -4.58 -6.05
C ASP A 158 -10.62 -5.59 -5.00
N GLY A 159 -9.47 -6.22 -5.24
CA GLY A 159 -8.83 -7.14 -4.30
C GLY A 159 -9.10 -8.61 -4.53
N GLU A 160 -9.81 -8.97 -5.61
CA GLU A 160 -10.06 -10.36 -5.96
C GLU A 160 -8.83 -10.96 -6.63
N GLU A 161 -8.46 -12.18 -6.25
CA GLU A 161 -7.37 -12.88 -6.92
C GLU A 161 -7.80 -13.31 -8.33
N VAL A 162 -7.04 -12.88 -9.34
CA VAL A 162 -7.26 -13.30 -10.73
C VAL A 162 -6.55 -14.62 -11.00
N ARG A 163 -5.29 -14.74 -10.57
CA ARG A 163 -4.49 -15.96 -10.65
C ARG A 163 -3.21 -15.88 -9.83
N GLU A 164 -2.64 -17.04 -9.53
CA GLU A 164 -1.23 -17.17 -9.15
C GLU A 164 -0.32 -16.92 -10.36
N VAL A 165 0.83 -16.31 -10.09
CA VAL A 165 1.83 -15.96 -11.10
C VAL A 165 3.06 -16.84 -10.96
N SER A 166 3.82 -16.67 -9.88
CA SER A 166 5.05 -17.41 -9.61
C SER A 166 5.42 -17.26 -8.13
N ALA A 167 6.23 -18.18 -7.60
CA ALA A 167 6.92 -17.99 -6.33
C ALA A 167 8.11 -17.01 -6.48
N GLU A 168 8.65 -16.87 -7.69
CA GLU A 168 9.81 -16.05 -7.99
C GLU A 168 9.39 -14.67 -8.52
N PHE A 169 9.96 -13.60 -7.96
CA PHE A 169 9.59 -12.23 -8.34
C PHE A 169 10.07 -11.88 -9.75
N GLU A 170 11.18 -12.45 -10.22
CA GLU A 170 11.76 -12.20 -11.53
C GLU A 170 10.78 -12.56 -12.66
N ASP A 171 9.97 -13.59 -12.47
CA ASP A 171 8.97 -13.99 -13.46
C ASP A 171 7.80 -13.02 -13.50
N VAL A 172 7.40 -12.50 -12.33
CA VAL A 172 6.43 -11.40 -12.24
C VAL A 172 6.96 -10.16 -12.98
N GLU A 173 8.23 -9.82 -12.79
CA GLU A 173 8.84 -8.66 -13.45
C GLU A 173 8.86 -8.81 -14.97
N LYS A 174 9.29 -9.98 -15.47
CA LYS A 174 9.28 -10.28 -16.91
C LYS A 174 7.89 -10.14 -17.51
N GLU A 175 6.87 -10.64 -16.82
CA GLU A 175 5.51 -10.63 -17.36
C GLU A 175 4.88 -9.24 -17.32
N PHE A 176 4.89 -8.58 -16.17
CA PHE A 176 4.05 -7.40 -15.93
C PHE A 176 4.76 -6.06 -16.03
N PHE A 177 6.10 -6.02 -15.87
CA PHE A 177 6.82 -4.76 -15.67
C PHE A 177 7.95 -4.52 -16.68
N ASN A 178 8.43 -5.56 -17.36
CA ASN A 178 9.53 -5.48 -18.33
C ASN A 178 9.10 -5.62 -19.79
N SER A 179 7.80 -5.78 -20.07
CA SER A 179 7.25 -5.78 -21.42
C SER A 179 7.30 -4.36 -22.01
N LYS A 180 8.28 -4.13 -22.90
CA LYS A 180 8.45 -2.90 -23.69
C LYS A 180 7.43 -2.80 -24.82
#